data_AF-A0A1I1N368-F1
#
_entry.id   AF-A0A1I1N368-F1
#
_cell.length_a   1.000
_cell.length_b   1.000
_cell.length_c   1.000
_cell.angle_alpha   90.00
_cell.angle_beta   90.00
_cell.angle_gamma   90.00
#
_symmetry.space_group_name_H-M   'P 1'
#
loop_
_entity.id
_entity.type
_entity.pdbx_description
1 polymer ?
#
loop_
_entity_poly.entity_id
_entity_poly.type
_entity_poly.pdbx_seq_one_letter_code
_entity_poly.pdbx_strand_id
1 'polypeptide(L)' 'MKTTFTKEEQKNPRYELNSVREYKIGHTTYIVKTFFDLECGESLEDLLQRLVTKEICKAMSS' A
#
# COMPACT_ATOMS: atom_id res chain seq x y z
N MET A 1 30.72 -14.84 20.81
CA MET A 1 30.71 -13.57 20.04
C MET A 1 29.39 -12.88 20.32
N LYS A 2 29.41 -11.64 20.82
CA LYS A 2 28.19 -10.85 21.02
C LYS A 2 27.95 -10.09 19.72
N THR A 3 27.04 -10.57 18.88
CA THR A 3 26.67 -9.86 17.65
C THR A 3 25.77 -8.69 18.04
N THR A 4 26.32 -7.49 18.04
CA THR A 4 25.56 -6.26 18.22
C THR A 4 24.95 -5.92 16.86
N PHE A 5 23.62 -5.95 16.77
CA PHE A 5 22.91 -5.48 15.57
C PHE A 5 22.85 -3.95 15.63
N THR A 6 23.72 -3.29 14.88
CA THR A 6 23.61 -1.86 14.61
C THR A 6 22.36 -1.64 13.75
N LYS A 7 21.47 -0.76 14.20
CA LYS A 7 20.25 -0.34 13.49
C LYS A 7 20.65 0.46 12.26
N GLU A 8 20.99 -0.22 11.16
CA GLU A 8 21.01 0.44 9.86
C GLU A 8 19.57 0.84 9.53
N GLU A 9 19.36 2.13 9.36
CA GLU A 9 18.14 2.70 8.83
C GLU A 9 18.03 2.25 7.37
N GLN A 10 17.58 1.00 7.17
CA GLN A 10 17.28 0.45 5.87
C GLN A 10 16.20 1.34 5.27
N LYS A 11 16.59 2.11 4.25
CA LYS A 11 15.68 2.85 3.39
C LYS A 11 14.81 1.79 2.72
N ASN A 12 13.69 1.42 3.35
CA ASN A 12 12.74 0.46 2.85
C ASN A 12 12.43 0.90 1.40
N PRO A 13 12.68 0.04 0.39
CA PRO A 13 12.40 0.38 -0.99
C PRO A 13 10.88 0.43 -1.13
N ARG A 14 10.29 1.57 -0.76
CA ARG A 14 8.92 1.89 -1.14
C ARG A 14 8.91 1.84 -2.65
N TYR A 15 8.32 0.80 -3.22
CA TYR A 15 8.21 0.67 -4.65
C TYR A 15 7.26 1.79 -5.08
N GLU A 16 7.85 2.82 -5.68
CA GLU A 16 7.10 3.91 -6.30
C GLU A 16 6.29 3.30 -7.44
N LEU A 17 5.07 2.90 -7.13
CA LEU A 17 4.08 2.75 -8.16
C LEU A 17 3.91 4.16 -8.72
N ASN A 18 4.11 4.36 -10.02
CA ASN A 18 3.88 5.64 -10.71
C ASN A 18 2.38 6.05 -10.70
N SER A 19 1.64 5.70 -9.65
CA SER A 19 0.26 6.07 -9.37
C SER A 19 0.25 7.36 -8.54
N VAL A 20 0.57 8.46 -9.22
CA VAL A 20 0.18 9.79 -8.76
C VAL A 20 -1.22 10.06 -9.29
N ARG A 21 -2.17 10.32 -8.39
CA ARG A 21 -3.56 10.64 -8.76
C ARG A 21 -3.95 11.98 -8.17
N GLU A 22 -4.67 12.76 -8.96
CA GLU A 22 -5.25 14.02 -8.52
C GLU A 22 -6.72 13.81 -8.18
N TYR A 23 -7.16 14.34 -7.04
CA TYR A 23 -8.55 14.33 -6.61
C TYR A 23 -9.00 15.74 -6.27
N LYS A 24 -10.15 16.15 -6.82
CA LYS A 24 -10.79 17.41 -6.46
C LYS A 24 -11.96 17.15 -5.54
N ILE A 25 -11.86 17.62 -4.30
CA ILE A 25 -12.90 17.48 -3.28
C ILE A 25 -13.31 18.88 -2.84
N GLY A 26 -14.52 19.30 -3.23
CA GLY A 26 -14.96 20.69 -3.09
C GLY A 26 -14.06 21.65 -3.87
N HIS A 27 -13.52 22.66 -3.17
CA HIS A 27 -12.60 23.65 -3.74
C HIS A 27 -11.11 23.28 -3.55
N THR A 28 -10.81 22.13 -2.97
CA THR A 28 -9.43 21.70 -2.70
C THR A 28 -9.00 20.60 -3.65
N THR A 29 -7.78 20.72 -4.15
CA THR A 29 -7.13 19.70 -4.98
C THR A 29 -6.11 18.93 -4.15
N TYR A 30 -6.22 17.61 -4.18
CA TYR A 30 -5.34 16.68 -3.47
C TYR A 30 -4.50 15.90 -4.48
N ILE A 31 -3.19 15.88 -4.28
CA ILE A 31 -2.27 15.01 -5.04
C ILE A 31 -1.92 13.82 -4.15
N VAL A 32 -2.40 12.65 -4.53
CA VAL A 32 -2.20 11.40 -3.78
C VAL A 32 -1.12 10.57 -4.47
N LYS A 33 -0.06 10.26 -3.73
CA LYS A 33 0.98 9.31 -4.14
C LYS A 33 0.75 7.99 -3.42
N THR A 34 0.62 6.91 -4.17
CA THR A 34 0.45 5.56 -3.61
C THR A 34 1.74 4.78 -3.75
N PHE A 35 2.16 4.10 -2.69
CA PHE A 35 3.37 3.27 -2.67
C PHE A 35 2.98 1.84 -2.33
N PHE A 36 3.67 0.86 -2.94
CA PHE A 36 3.59 -0.52 -2.46
C PHE A 36 4.64 -0.73 -1.36
N ASP A 37 4.16 -1.10 -0.18
CA ASP A 37 5.00 -1.51 0.93
C ASP A 37 5.07 -3.03 0.96
N LEU A 38 6.23 -3.59 0.58
CA LEU A 38 6.46 -5.04 0.64
C LEU A 38 6.78 -5.53 2.06
N GLU A 39 7.09 -4.63 2.99
CA GLU A 39 7.21 -4.94 4.41
C GLU A 39 5.89 -4.77 5.15
N CYS A 40 4.80 -4.49 4.42
CA CYS A 40 3.47 -4.59 4.98
C CYS A 40 3.34 -6.02 5.53
N GLY A 41 3.02 -6.16 6.83
CA GLY A 41 2.83 -7.47 7.46
C GLY A 41 1.66 -8.29 6.90
N GLU A 42 1.03 -7.81 5.83
CA GLU A 42 0.08 -8.56 5.00
C GLU A 42 0.84 -9.57 4.14
N SER A 43 0.43 -10.83 4.23
CA SER A 43 0.87 -11.86 3.30
C SER A 43 0.23 -11.67 1.91
N LEU A 44 0.77 -12.35 0.90
CA LEU A 44 0.15 -12.41 -0.43
C LEU A 44 -1.30 -12.93 -0.36
N GLU A 45 -1.57 -13.87 0.56
CA GLU A 45 -2.91 -14.42 0.78
C GLU A 45 -3.87 -13.33 1.28
N ASP A 46 -3.44 -12.51 2.24
CA ASP A 46 -4.25 -11.41 2.79
C ASP A 46 -4.62 -10.40 1.68
N LEU A 47 -3.67 -10.10 0.79
CA LEU A 47 -3.89 -9.22 -0.35
C LEU A 47 -4.91 -9.81 -1.34
N LEU A 48 -4.77 -11.09 -1.70
CA LEU A 48 -5.67 -11.77 -2.63
C LEU A 48 -7.08 -11.87 -2.05
N GLN A 49 -7.20 -12.25 -0.78
CA GLN A 49 -8.48 -12.33 -0.09
C GLN A 49 -9.19 -10.97 -0.10
N ARG A 50 -8.48 -9.88 0.20
CA ARG A 50 -9.04 -8.52 0.17
C ARG A 50 -9.48 -8.10 -1.24
N LEU A 51 -8.72 -8.43 -2.28
CA LEU A 51 -9.09 -8.14 -3.67
C LEU A 51 -10.36 -8.89 -4.09
N VAL A 52 -10.43 -10.18 -3.79
CA VAL A 52 -11.61 -11.02 -4.09
C VAL A 52 -12.84 -10.52 -3.34
N THR A 53 -12.73 -10.28 -2.04
CA THR A 53 -13.85 -9.75 -1.23
C THR A 53 -14.35 -8.42 -1.78
N LYS A 54 -13.45 -7.51 -2.17
CA LYS A 54 -13.83 -6.22 -2.73
C LYS A 54 -14.66 -6.37 -4.01
N GLU A 55 -14.27 -7.25 -4.93
CA GLU A 55 -15.00 -7.43 -6.19
C GLU A 55 -16.36 -8.11 -5.96
N ILE A 56 -16.42 -9.10 -5.05
CA ILE A 56 -17.69 -9.73 -4.65
C ILE A 56 -18.64 -8.69 -4.05
N CYS A 57 -18.18 -7.89 -3.08
CA CYS A 57 -19.02 -6.86 -2.44
C CYS A 57 -19.53 -5.84 -3.45
N LYS A 58 -18.71 -5.45 -4.43
CA LYS A 58 -19.09 -4.55 -5.51
C LYS A 58 -20.18 -5.15 -6.41
N ALA A 59 -20.04 -6.42 -6.78
CA ALA A 59 -21.03 -7.14 -7.58
C ALA A 59 -22.37 -7.31 -6.82
N MET A 60 -22.33 -7.54 -5.52
CA MET A 60 -23.51 -7.71 -4.66
C MET A 60 -24.21 -6.39 -4.32
N SER A 61 -23.54 -5.25 -4.50
CA SER A 61 -24.10 -3.91 -4.27
C SER A 61 -24.66 -3.27 -5.55
N SER A 62 -24.69 -4.02 -6.66
CA SER A 62 -25.21 -3.59 -7.96
C SER A 62 -26.63 -4.10 -8.22
#